data_AF-A0A662MKR5-F1
#
_entry.id   AF-A0A662MKR5-F1
#
_cell.length_a   1.000
_cell.length_b   1.000
_cell.length_c   1.000
_cell.angle_alpha   90.00
_cell.angle_beta   90.00
_cell.angle_gamma   90.00
#
_symmetry.space_group_name_H-M   'P 1'
#
loop_
_entity.id
_entity.type
_entity.pdbx_description
1 polymer ?
#
loop_
_entity_poly.entity_id
_entity_poly.type
_entity_poly.pdbx_seq_one_letter_code
_entity_poly.pdbx_strand_id
1 'polypeptide(L)'
;MKEYSLKDLEELLGLHKSIRREIEERLEDFRRLWEEGSERDLFAELVFCLLTPQSKARVCWDAVVSMREAGVLTEGAYEDVLPHLKGVRFKYTKARRVVKARWILHYPGGIRGFLGVEDVKKQRERLLKSVEGYGLKESSHFLRNIGLGEKLAILDRHILKNLRLLGVIEELPGSMTKRLYLDIEERMREFSRYVGIPLSHLDLLLWYRETGEVFK
;
A
#
# COMPACT_ATOMS: atom_id res chain seq x y z
N MET A 1 15.00 12.98 25.44
CA MET A 1 14.41 13.08 24.08
C MET A 1 15.28 12.25 23.17
N LYS A 2 14.72 11.47 22.24
CA LYS A 2 15.56 10.76 21.26
C LYS A 2 16.27 11.80 20.40
N GLU A 3 17.59 11.76 20.35
CA GLU A 3 18.40 12.61 19.48
C GLU A 3 18.44 11.96 18.10
N TYR A 4 17.65 12.51 17.17
CA TYR A 4 17.74 12.15 15.76
C TYR A 4 18.97 12.83 15.14
N SER A 5 19.59 12.18 14.16
CA SER A 5 20.68 12.79 13.38
C SER A 5 20.18 14.05 12.67
N LEU A 6 20.71 15.22 13.06
CA LEU A 6 20.31 16.51 12.48
C LEU A 6 20.49 16.51 10.95
N LYS A 7 21.58 15.92 10.46
CA LYS A 7 21.87 15.81 9.04
C LYS A 7 20.79 15.00 8.30
N ASP A 8 20.41 13.84 8.84
CA ASP A 8 19.39 13.00 8.20
C ASP A 8 18.00 13.67 8.19
N LEU A 9 17.69 14.45 9.23
CA LEU A 9 16.45 15.23 9.28
C LEU A 9 16.43 16.38 8.25
N GLU A 10 17.52 17.12 8.13
CA GLU A 10 17.66 18.18 7.13
C GLU A 10 17.53 17.63 5.70
N GLU A 11 18.17 16.49 5.41
CA GLU A 11 18.03 15.79 4.13
C GLU A 11 16.58 15.36 3.87
N LEU A 12 15.90 14.79 4.88
CA LEU A 12 14.51 14.35 4.75
C LEU A 12 13.56 15.54 4.48
N LEU A 13 13.74 16.65 5.20
CA LEU A 13 12.93 17.87 5.03
C LEU A 13 13.19 18.54 3.68
N GLY A 14 14.46 18.60 3.25
CA GLY A 14 14.84 19.10 1.93
C GLY A 14 14.23 18.25 0.81
N LEU A 15 14.30 16.93 0.95
CA LEU A 15 13.69 16.00 0.01
C LEU A 15 12.16 16.17 -0.03
N HIS A 16 11.50 16.21 1.14
CA HIS A 16 10.06 16.43 1.22
C HIS A 16 9.66 17.70 0.50
N LYS A 17 10.35 18.82 0.74
CA LYS A 17 10.09 20.08 0.05
C LYS A 17 10.23 19.97 -1.46
N SER A 18 11.21 19.22 -1.95
CA SER A 18 11.47 19.09 -3.40
C SER A 18 10.39 18.30 -4.15
N ILE A 19 9.81 17.26 -3.55
CA ILE A 19 8.80 16.38 -4.18
C ILE A 19 7.40 16.53 -3.59
N ARG A 20 7.19 17.52 -2.70
CA ARG A 20 5.93 17.69 -1.97
C ARG A 20 4.73 17.73 -2.91
N ARG A 21 4.86 18.48 -4.01
CA ARG A 21 3.80 18.63 -5.00
C ARG A 21 3.45 17.31 -5.68
N GLU A 22 4.44 16.50 -6.05
CA GLU A 22 4.23 15.17 -6.65
C GLU A 22 3.52 14.22 -5.67
N ILE A 23 3.89 14.29 -4.39
CA ILE A 23 3.22 13.54 -3.32
C ILE A 23 1.76 13.97 -3.18
N GLU A 24 1.49 15.28 -3.11
CA GLU A 24 0.14 15.83 -2.97
C GLU A 24 -0.75 15.49 -4.17
N GLU A 25 -0.22 15.63 -5.39
CA GLU A 25 -0.90 15.21 -6.63
C GLU A 25 -1.23 13.71 -6.60
N ARG A 26 -0.30 12.86 -6.18
CA ARG A 26 -0.55 11.41 -6.08
C ARG A 26 -1.58 11.06 -5.02
N LEU A 27 -1.58 11.74 -3.88
CA LEU A 27 -2.59 11.55 -2.84
C LEU A 27 -3.99 12.02 -3.30
N GLU A 28 -4.06 13.05 -4.14
CA GLU A 28 -5.30 13.47 -4.80
C GLU A 28 -5.81 12.40 -5.79
N ASP A 29 -4.93 11.79 -6.59
CA ASP A 29 -5.30 10.67 -7.47
C ASP A 29 -5.97 9.52 -6.68
N PHE A 30 -5.42 9.17 -5.51
CA PHE A 30 -5.99 8.13 -4.66
C PHE A 30 -7.37 8.52 -4.09
N ARG A 31 -7.57 9.80 -3.72
CA ARG A 31 -8.87 10.30 -3.25
C ARG A 31 -9.91 10.25 -4.37
N ARG A 32 -9.56 10.74 -5.58
CA ARG A 32 -10.42 10.67 -6.76
C ARG A 32 -10.81 9.24 -7.13
N LEU A 33 -9.89 8.28 -6.98
CA LEU A 33 -10.21 6.88 -7.24
C LEU A 33 -11.37 6.37 -6.35
N TRP A 34 -11.42 6.78 -5.08
CA TRP A 34 -12.52 6.40 -4.19
C TRP A 34 -13.81 7.16 -4.44
N GLU A 35 -13.71 8.44 -4.81
CA GLU A 35 -14.89 9.28 -5.04
C GLU A 35 -15.56 8.97 -6.39
N GLU A 36 -14.75 8.74 -7.43
CA GLU A 36 -15.21 8.71 -8.82
C GLU A 36 -14.95 7.37 -9.52
N GLY A 37 -14.02 6.55 -9.01
CA GLY A 37 -13.60 5.30 -9.66
C GLY A 37 -14.68 4.22 -9.65
N SER A 38 -14.71 3.39 -10.69
CA SER A 38 -15.61 2.23 -10.72
C SER A 38 -15.18 1.14 -9.74
N GLU A 39 -16.07 0.19 -9.44
CA GLU A 39 -15.71 -1.01 -8.68
C GLU A 39 -14.59 -1.82 -9.36
N ARG A 40 -14.51 -1.76 -10.70
CA ARG A 40 -13.41 -2.37 -11.47
C ARG A 40 -12.08 -1.64 -11.24
N ASP A 41 -12.10 -0.32 -11.08
CA ASP A 41 -10.89 0.47 -10.77
C ASP A 41 -10.41 0.19 -9.34
N LEU A 42 -11.32 0.15 -8.36
CA LEU A 42 -10.98 -0.24 -6.99
C LEU A 42 -10.46 -1.68 -6.94
N PHE A 43 -11.05 -2.59 -7.72
CA PHE A 43 -10.57 -3.97 -7.80
C PHE A 43 -9.18 -4.06 -8.42
N ALA A 44 -8.85 -3.20 -9.39
CA ALA A 44 -7.50 -3.12 -9.95
C ALA A 44 -6.45 -2.76 -8.87
N GLU A 45 -6.76 -1.82 -7.97
CA GLU A 45 -5.88 -1.53 -6.81
C GLU A 45 -5.79 -2.70 -5.84
N LEU A 46 -6.91 -3.37 -5.56
CA LEU A 46 -6.92 -4.53 -4.68
C LEU A 46 -5.99 -5.63 -5.22
N VAL A 47 -6.11 -5.93 -6.51
CA VAL A 47 -5.24 -6.90 -7.18
C VAL A 47 -3.80 -6.40 -7.21
N PHE A 48 -3.55 -5.12 -7.47
CA PHE A 48 -2.20 -4.56 -7.42
C PHE A 48 -1.53 -4.83 -6.06
N CYS A 49 -2.17 -4.48 -4.95
CA CYS A 49 -1.66 -4.71 -3.60
C CYS A 49 -1.52 -6.21 -3.25
N LEU A 50 -2.35 -7.08 -3.85
CA LEU A 50 -2.24 -8.53 -3.74
C LEU A 50 -0.99 -9.08 -4.45
N LEU A 51 -0.57 -8.43 -5.55
CA LEU A 51 0.55 -8.84 -6.37
C LEU A 51 1.89 -8.30 -5.85
N THR A 52 1.91 -7.15 -5.16
CA THR A 52 3.16 -6.50 -4.72
C THR A 52 4.02 -7.26 -3.70
N PRO A 53 3.53 -8.19 -2.85
CA PRO A 53 4.38 -8.88 -1.88
C PRO A 53 5.57 -9.56 -2.55
N GLN A 54 6.78 -9.14 -2.17
CA GLN A 54 8.05 -9.59 -2.74
C GLN A 54 8.17 -9.44 -4.26
N SER A 55 7.47 -8.49 -4.89
CA SER A 55 7.51 -8.23 -6.33
C SER A 55 7.74 -6.75 -6.59
N LYS A 56 8.28 -6.41 -7.76
CA LYS A 56 8.49 -5.00 -8.15
C LYS A 56 7.15 -4.36 -8.48
N ALA A 57 6.88 -3.17 -7.95
CA ALA A 57 5.60 -2.49 -8.10
C ALA A 57 5.20 -2.31 -9.57
N ARG A 58 6.13 -1.83 -10.42
CA ARG A 58 5.92 -1.69 -11.87
C ARG A 58 5.44 -2.99 -12.54
N VAL A 59 6.17 -4.09 -12.32
CA VAL A 59 5.81 -5.41 -12.87
C VAL A 59 4.42 -5.86 -12.42
N CYS A 60 4.05 -5.59 -11.17
CA CYS A 60 2.71 -5.91 -10.66
C CYS A 60 1.63 -5.05 -11.31
N TRP A 61 1.90 -3.77 -11.54
CA TRP A 61 0.96 -2.89 -12.20
C TRP A 61 0.77 -3.22 -13.67
N ASP A 62 1.86 -3.51 -14.39
CA ASP A 62 1.82 -3.97 -15.78
C ASP A 62 0.96 -5.24 -15.92
N ALA A 63 1.06 -6.16 -14.95
CA ALA A 63 0.21 -7.35 -14.89
C ALA A 63 -1.27 -7.00 -14.70
N VAL A 64 -1.60 -6.03 -13.83
CA VAL A 64 -2.99 -5.55 -13.63
C VAL A 64 -3.54 -4.90 -14.90
N VAL A 65 -2.75 -4.05 -15.55
CA VAL A 65 -3.11 -3.40 -16.82
C VAL A 65 -3.36 -4.47 -17.89
N SER A 66 -2.45 -5.42 -18.04
CA SER A 66 -2.58 -6.51 -19.02
C SER A 66 -3.84 -7.38 -18.78
N MET A 67 -4.15 -7.72 -17.52
CA MET A 67 -5.41 -8.41 -17.19
C MET A 67 -6.64 -7.56 -17.48
N ARG A 68 -6.56 -6.24 -17.26
CA ARG A 68 -7.66 -5.31 -17.52
C ARG A 68 -7.96 -5.23 -19.01
N GLU A 69 -6.93 -5.07 -19.84
CA GLU A 69 -7.03 -5.01 -21.30
C GLU A 69 -7.59 -6.31 -21.90
N ALA A 70 -7.18 -7.46 -21.36
CA ALA A 70 -7.69 -8.76 -21.78
C ALA A 70 -9.09 -9.11 -21.23
N GLY A 71 -9.69 -8.25 -20.38
CA GLY A 71 -10.99 -8.51 -19.73
C GLY A 71 -10.93 -9.48 -18.55
N VAL A 72 -9.82 -10.19 -18.36
CA VAL A 72 -9.67 -11.25 -17.34
C VAL A 72 -9.37 -10.73 -15.93
N LEU A 73 -9.38 -9.42 -15.68
CA LEU A 73 -9.18 -8.88 -14.33
C LEU A 73 -10.35 -9.30 -13.41
N THR A 74 -11.58 -9.04 -13.86
CA THR A 74 -12.81 -9.23 -13.05
C THR A 74 -13.54 -10.54 -13.31
N GLU A 75 -13.12 -11.31 -14.33
CA GLU A 75 -13.77 -12.55 -14.76
C GLU A 75 -12.76 -13.56 -15.34
N GLY A 76 -13.23 -14.74 -15.73
CA GLY A 76 -12.39 -15.84 -16.23
C GLY A 76 -11.86 -16.76 -15.14
N ALA A 77 -11.10 -17.77 -15.52
CA ALA A 77 -10.53 -18.77 -14.64
C ALA A 77 -9.06 -18.47 -14.28
N TYR A 78 -8.46 -19.36 -13.50
CA TYR A 78 -7.06 -19.27 -13.11
C TYR A 78 -6.12 -19.29 -14.33
N GLU A 79 -6.48 -20.08 -15.34
CA GLU A 79 -5.78 -20.29 -16.60
C GLU A 79 -5.76 -19.02 -17.45
N ASP A 80 -6.79 -18.18 -17.33
CA ASP A 80 -6.88 -16.89 -18.01
C ASP A 80 -6.03 -15.82 -17.33
N VAL A 81 -5.93 -15.86 -15.99
CA VAL A 81 -5.16 -14.88 -15.19
C VAL A 81 -3.66 -15.13 -15.24
N LEU A 82 -3.24 -16.40 -15.13
CA LEU A 82 -1.84 -16.79 -14.96
C LEU A 82 -0.89 -16.25 -16.05
N PRO A 83 -1.25 -16.22 -17.35
CA PRO A 83 -0.39 -15.69 -18.42
C PRO A 83 0.02 -14.23 -18.21
N HIS A 84 -0.83 -13.41 -17.58
CA HIS A 84 -0.58 -11.99 -17.36
C HIS A 84 0.38 -11.72 -16.19
N LEU A 85 0.67 -12.72 -15.34
CA LEU A 85 1.53 -12.57 -14.16
C LEU A 85 3.02 -12.83 -14.46
N LYS A 86 3.48 -12.58 -15.69
CA LYS A 86 4.89 -12.74 -16.08
C LYS A 86 5.77 -11.77 -15.27
N GLY A 87 6.83 -12.28 -14.65
CA GLY A 87 7.73 -11.50 -13.79
C GLY A 87 7.23 -11.28 -12.36
N VAL A 88 5.96 -11.56 -12.06
CA VAL A 88 5.44 -11.52 -10.69
C VAL A 88 5.93 -12.74 -9.92
N ARG A 89 6.56 -12.53 -8.75
CA ARG A 89 7.02 -13.64 -7.90
C ARG A 89 5.84 -14.34 -7.25
N PHE A 90 5.91 -15.67 -7.12
CA PHE A 90 4.83 -16.52 -6.63
C PHE A 90 3.54 -16.43 -7.47
N LYS A 91 3.69 -16.24 -8.79
CA LYS A 91 2.57 -16.04 -9.74
C LYS A 91 1.47 -17.09 -9.63
N TYR A 92 1.80 -18.37 -9.43
CA TYR A 92 0.79 -19.44 -9.34
C TYR A 92 -0.13 -19.25 -8.12
N THR A 93 0.43 -18.98 -6.94
CA THR A 93 -0.38 -18.70 -5.73
C THR A 93 -1.17 -17.40 -5.88
N LYS A 94 -0.54 -16.36 -6.45
CA LYS A 94 -1.17 -15.06 -6.64
C LYS A 94 -2.32 -15.10 -7.64
N ALA A 95 -2.19 -15.80 -8.76
CA ALA A 95 -3.27 -15.98 -9.73
C ALA A 95 -4.51 -16.60 -9.09
N ARG A 96 -4.35 -17.65 -8.26
CA ARG A 96 -5.46 -18.24 -7.51
C ARG A 96 -6.12 -17.22 -6.58
N ARG A 97 -5.33 -16.40 -5.89
CA ARG A 97 -5.84 -15.36 -4.99
C ARG A 97 -6.56 -14.24 -5.75
N VAL A 98 -6.09 -13.84 -6.93
CA VAL A 98 -6.79 -12.86 -7.79
C VAL A 98 -8.20 -13.37 -8.11
N VAL A 99 -8.31 -14.59 -8.61
CA VAL A 99 -9.61 -15.19 -8.95
C VAL A 99 -10.52 -15.26 -7.72
N LYS A 100 -10.00 -15.73 -6.58
CA LYS A 100 -10.77 -15.77 -5.33
C LYS A 100 -11.23 -14.38 -4.89
N ALA A 101 -10.38 -13.37 -4.95
CA ALA A 101 -10.69 -12.02 -4.46
C ALA A 101 -11.90 -11.37 -5.15
N ARG A 102 -12.29 -11.83 -6.35
CA ARG A 102 -13.45 -11.31 -7.09
C ARG A 102 -14.78 -11.43 -6.36
N TRP A 103 -14.88 -12.31 -5.35
CA TRP A 103 -16.08 -12.37 -4.49
C TRP A 103 -16.48 -10.98 -3.97
N ILE A 104 -15.50 -10.09 -3.73
CA ILE A 104 -15.75 -8.75 -3.19
C ILE A 104 -16.56 -7.86 -4.13
N LEU A 105 -16.47 -8.09 -5.44
CA LEU A 105 -17.26 -7.37 -6.44
C LEU A 105 -18.74 -7.72 -6.38
N HIS A 106 -19.06 -8.89 -5.81
CA HIS A 106 -20.43 -9.36 -5.61
C HIS A 106 -20.94 -9.09 -4.19
N TYR A 107 -20.13 -8.48 -3.32
CA TYR A 107 -20.60 -8.03 -2.02
C TYR A 107 -21.67 -6.94 -2.20
N PRO A 108 -22.71 -6.85 -1.34
CA PRO A 108 -23.69 -5.77 -1.43
C PRO A 108 -23.02 -4.40 -1.38
N GLY A 109 -23.13 -3.63 -2.47
CA GLY A 109 -22.43 -2.35 -2.64
C GLY A 109 -20.96 -2.45 -3.05
N GLY A 110 -20.49 -3.63 -3.49
CA GLY A 110 -19.14 -3.89 -3.95
C GLY A 110 -18.08 -3.72 -2.85
N ILE A 111 -16.88 -3.31 -3.25
CA ILE A 111 -15.76 -2.95 -2.38
C ILE A 111 -16.16 -1.82 -1.43
N ARG A 112 -16.89 -0.81 -1.92
CA ARG A 112 -17.36 0.30 -1.06
C ARG A 112 -18.29 -0.18 0.03
N GLY A 113 -19.28 -0.99 -0.33
CA GLY A 113 -20.19 -1.63 0.63
C GLY A 113 -19.47 -2.58 1.58
N PHE A 114 -18.45 -3.28 1.09
CA PHE A 114 -17.60 -4.15 1.91
C PHE A 114 -16.77 -3.35 2.92
N LEU A 115 -16.21 -2.20 2.56
CA LEU A 115 -15.49 -1.36 3.53
C LEU A 115 -16.46 -0.67 4.50
N GLY A 116 -17.63 -0.26 4.02
CA GLY A 116 -18.66 0.42 4.80
C GLY A 116 -18.19 1.77 5.37
N VAL A 117 -18.98 2.33 6.29
CA VAL A 117 -18.71 3.61 6.96
C VAL A 117 -17.89 3.48 8.26
N GLU A 118 -17.20 2.34 8.42
CA GLU A 118 -16.36 2.06 9.58
C GLU A 118 -15.07 2.88 9.57
N ASP A 119 -14.41 2.97 10.73
CA ASP A 119 -13.09 3.61 10.80
C ASP A 119 -12.02 2.81 10.03
N VAL A 120 -11.00 3.53 9.55
CA VAL A 120 -9.96 2.96 8.70
C VAL A 120 -9.20 1.77 9.33
N LYS A 121 -9.09 1.71 10.67
CA LYS A 121 -8.42 0.58 11.33
C LYS A 121 -9.32 -0.66 11.28
N LYS A 122 -10.63 -0.52 11.44
CA LYS A 122 -11.58 -1.63 11.23
C LYS A 122 -11.66 -2.06 9.78
N GLN A 123 -11.66 -1.11 8.83
CA GLN A 123 -11.58 -1.42 7.40
C GLN A 123 -10.32 -2.26 7.08
N ARG A 124 -9.17 -1.88 7.66
CA ARG A 124 -7.91 -2.64 7.53
C ARG A 124 -8.03 -4.06 8.08
N GLU A 125 -8.57 -4.21 9.28
CA GLU A 125 -8.77 -5.53 9.90
C GLU A 125 -9.75 -6.40 9.12
N ARG A 126 -10.77 -5.79 8.51
CA ARG A 126 -11.74 -6.49 7.67
C ARG A 126 -11.08 -7.03 6.41
N LEU A 127 -10.27 -6.23 5.71
CA LEU A 127 -9.49 -6.65 4.56
C LEU A 127 -8.52 -7.79 4.91
N LEU A 128 -7.77 -7.64 6.00
CA LEU A 128 -6.81 -8.65 6.48
C LEU A 128 -7.47 -10.01 6.70
N LYS A 129 -8.70 -10.03 7.25
CA LYS A 129 -9.43 -11.27 7.54
C LYS A 129 -10.08 -11.90 6.30
N SER A 130 -10.49 -11.10 5.34
CA SER A 130 -11.36 -11.56 4.24
C SER A 130 -10.64 -11.73 2.90
N VAL A 131 -9.52 -11.06 2.67
CA VAL A 131 -8.78 -11.14 1.40
C VAL A 131 -7.57 -12.05 1.56
N GLU A 132 -7.62 -13.23 0.93
CA GLU A 132 -6.51 -14.19 1.00
C GLU A 132 -5.21 -13.58 0.47
N GLY A 133 -4.17 -13.58 1.31
CA GLY A 133 -2.86 -13.02 0.97
C GLY A 133 -2.64 -11.59 1.43
N TYR A 134 -3.64 -10.93 2.01
CA TYR A 134 -3.46 -9.64 2.67
C TYR A 134 -2.95 -9.83 4.10
N GLY A 135 -1.87 -9.15 4.44
CA GLY A 135 -1.49 -8.84 5.81
C GLY A 135 -1.85 -7.39 6.17
N LEU A 136 -1.32 -6.91 7.30
CA LEU A 136 -1.51 -5.51 7.72
C LEU A 136 -0.95 -4.53 6.70
N LYS A 137 0.22 -4.82 6.14
CA LYS A 137 0.88 -3.98 5.15
C LYS A 137 0.06 -3.87 3.87
N GLU A 138 -0.38 -4.99 3.30
CA GLU A 138 -1.17 -5.00 2.06
C GLU A 138 -2.53 -4.34 2.27
N SER A 139 -3.14 -4.53 3.43
CA SER A 139 -4.42 -3.89 3.78
C SER A 139 -4.27 -2.38 3.94
N SER A 140 -3.22 -1.90 4.64
CA SER A 140 -2.90 -0.47 4.70
C SER A 140 -2.59 0.09 3.32
N HIS A 141 -1.84 -0.65 2.49
CA HIS A 141 -1.44 -0.25 1.15
C HIS A 141 -2.65 -0.02 0.25
N PHE A 142 -3.57 -0.99 0.23
CA PHE A 142 -4.80 -0.86 -0.53
C PHE A 142 -5.62 0.35 -0.06
N LEU A 143 -5.85 0.49 1.25
CA LEU A 143 -6.62 1.62 1.79
C LEU A 143 -5.99 2.98 1.46
N ARG A 144 -4.65 3.09 1.47
CA ARG A 144 -3.97 4.32 1.04
C ARG A 144 -4.20 4.58 -0.45
N ASN A 145 -4.05 3.56 -1.29
CA ASN A 145 -4.17 3.71 -2.74
C ASN A 145 -5.58 4.03 -3.22
N ILE A 146 -6.59 3.83 -2.37
CA ILE A 146 -7.97 4.30 -2.59
C ILE A 146 -8.30 5.53 -1.73
N GLY A 147 -7.31 6.26 -1.21
CA GLY A 147 -7.54 7.55 -0.54
C GLY A 147 -8.07 7.48 0.90
N LEU A 148 -8.27 6.30 1.48
CA LEU A 148 -8.78 6.15 2.85
C LEU A 148 -7.66 6.00 3.90
N GLY A 149 -6.43 5.71 3.45
CA GLY A 149 -5.32 5.27 4.30
C GLY A 149 -4.43 6.35 4.89
N GLU A 150 -4.79 7.65 4.87
CA GLU A 150 -3.89 8.74 5.29
C GLU A 150 -3.36 8.61 6.72
N LYS A 151 -4.11 7.92 7.58
CA LYS A 151 -3.77 7.68 8.99
C LYS A 151 -3.06 6.34 9.23
N LEU A 152 -2.77 5.57 8.19
CA LEU A 152 -2.13 4.25 8.28
C LEU A 152 -0.68 4.30 7.78
N ALA A 153 0.18 3.50 8.38
CA ALA A 153 1.52 3.24 7.86
C ALA A 153 1.52 1.99 6.97
N ILE A 154 2.37 1.99 5.93
CA ILE A 154 2.62 0.85 5.05
C ILE A 154 4.06 0.38 5.34
N LEU A 155 4.22 -0.51 6.33
CA LEU A 155 5.55 -0.90 6.82
C LEU A 155 6.16 -2.00 5.94
N ASP A 156 6.65 -1.62 4.77
CA ASP A 156 7.44 -2.51 3.91
C ASP A 156 8.93 -2.51 4.29
N ARG A 157 9.74 -3.30 3.58
CA ARG A 157 11.19 -3.40 3.86
C ARG A 157 11.95 -2.09 3.66
N HIS A 158 11.53 -1.25 2.71
CA HIS A 158 12.16 0.03 2.38
C HIS A 158 11.81 1.08 3.44
N ILE A 159 10.55 1.10 3.88
CA ILE A 159 10.10 1.94 4.99
C ILE A 159 10.80 1.55 6.27
N LEU A 160 10.83 0.26 6.65
CA LEU A 160 11.52 -0.20 7.86
C LEU A 160 13.02 0.14 7.86
N LYS A 161 13.70 -0.01 6.71
CA LYS A 161 15.10 0.41 6.55
C LYS A 161 15.28 1.90 6.81
N ASN A 162 14.42 2.74 6.25
CA ASN A 162 14.46 4.18 6.47
C ASN A 162 14.15 4.56 7.92
N LEU A 163 13.14 3.94 8.54
CA LEU A 163 12.81 4.17 9.95
C LEU A 163 13.99 3.82 10.87
N ARG A 164 14.77 2.78 10.54
CA ARG A 164 16.00 2.47 11.26
C ARG A 164 17.07 3.54 11.07
N LEU A 165 17.32 3.95 9.82
CA LEU A 165 18.31 4.99 9.51
C LEU A 165 17.98 6.31 10.21
N LEU A 166 16.69 6.64 10.28
CA LEU A 166 16.18 7.84 10.96
C LEU A 166 16.08 7.67 12.48
N GLY A 167 16.47 6.52 13.06
CA GLY A 167 16.44 6.28 14.51
C GLY A 167 15.03 6.12 15.12
N VAL A 168 13.99 5.95 14.30
CA VAL A 168 12.62 5.69 14.75
C VAL A 168 12.52 4.30 15.38
N ILE A 169 13.19 3.32 14.77
CA ILE A 169 13.38 1.96 15.30
C ILE A 169 14.87 1.66 15.44
N GLU A 170 15.24 0.85 16.43
CA GLU A 170 16.64 0.54 16.73
C GLU A 170 17.20 -0.51 15.77
N GLU A 171 16.40 -1.52 15.45
CA GLU A 171 16.77 -2.63 14.58
C GLU A 171 15.65 -3.04 13.63
N LEU A 172 16.02 -3.79 12.60
CA LEU A 172 15.05 -4.37 11.67
C LEU A 172 14.45 -5.63 12.29
N PRO A 173 13.12 -5.75 12.37
CA PRO A 173 12.51 -6.93 12.96
C PRO A 173 12.70 -8.15 12.06
N GLY A 174 13.14 -9.27 12.64
CA GLY A 174 13.28 -10.54 11.91
C GLY A 174 11.94 -11.16 11.48
N SER A 175 10.86 -10.84 12.18
CA SER A 175 9.48 -11.19 11.79
C SER A 175 8.50 -10.10 12.23
N MET A 176 7.39 -9.96 11.50
CA MET A 176 6.40 -8.91 11.76
C MET A 176 5.14 -9.49 12.38
N THR A 177 5.01 -9.37 13.71
CA THR A 177 3.75 -9.68 14.41
C THR A 177 2.79 -8.51 14.32
N LYS A 178 1.48 -8.75 14.51
CA LYS A 178 0.47 -7.68 14.55
C LYS A 178 0.78 -6.62 15.60
N ARG A 179 1.17 -7.04 16.81
CA ARG A 179 1.53 -6.11 17.90
C ARG A 179 2.72 -5.24 17.51
N LEU A 180 3.76 -5.84 16.93
CA LEU A 180 4.95 -5.11 16.51
C LEU A 180 4.66 -4.14 15.35
N TYR A 181 3.84 -4.54 14.38
CA TYR A 181 3.41 -3.66 13.29
C TYR A 181 2.73 -2.39 13.83
N LEU A 182 1.80 -2.55 14.78
CA LEU A 182 1.06 -1.43 15.36
C LEU A 182 1.96 -0.54 16.24
N ASP A 183 2.94 -1.12 16.94
CA ASP A 183 3.94 -0.37 17.71
C ASP A 183 4.82 0.50 16.79
N ILE A 184 5.34 -0.08 15.71
CA ILE A 184 6.16 0.66 14.73
C ILE A 184 5.32 1.72 14.00
N GLU A 185 4.05 1.42 13.68
CA GLU A 185 3.11 2.39 13.09
C GLU A 185 2.91 3.60 14.01
N GLU A 186 2.79 3.40 15.33
CA GLU A 186 2.66 4.52 16.27
C GLU A 186 3.97 5.30 16.41
N ARG A 187 5.12 4.64 16.48
CA ARG A 187 6.43 5.33 16.47
C ARG A 187 6.62 6.17 15.21
N MET A 188 6.22 5.67 14.05
CA MET A 188 6.26 6.43 12.79
C MET A 188 5.29 7.63 12.84
N ARG A 189 4.14 7.48 13.50
CA ARG A 189 3.18 8.57 13.70
C ARG A 189 3.73 9.65 14.64
N GLU A 190 4.41 9.26 15.71
CA GLU A 190 5.10 10.21 16.61
C GLU A 190 6.22 10.93 15.86
N PHE A 191 7.01 10.21 15.06
CA PHE A 191 8.04 10.79 14.20
C PHE A 191 7.45 11.80 13.21
N SER A 192 6.33 11.46 12.55
CA SER A 192 5.57 12.36 11.67
C SER A 192 5.22 13.68 12.36
N ARG A 193 4.71 13.64 13.60
CA ARG A 193 4.40 14.84 14.38
C ARG A 193 5.67 15.64 14.69
N TYR A 194 6.76 14.96 15.05
CA TYR A 194 8.02 15.59 15.39
C TYR A 194 8.65 16.36 14.22
N VAL A 195 8.67 15.77 13.02
CA VAL A 195 9.24 16.41 11.82
C VAL A 195 8.27 17.33 11.07
N GLY A 196 6.99 17.34 11.44
CA GLY A 196 5.96 18.16 10.78
C GLY A 196 5.57 17.68 9.38
N ILE A 197 5.89 16.44 9.00
CA ILE A 197 5.52 15.84 7.71
C ILE A 197 4.31 14.92 7.95
N PRO A 198 3.18 15.06 7.22
CA PRO A 198 2.03 14.18 7.38
C PRO A 198 2.40 12.71 7.16
N LEU A 199 1.79 11.79 7.92
CA LEU A 199 2.07 10.36 7.82
C LEU A 199 1.85 9.81 6.40
N SER A 200 0.80 10.28 5.73
CA SER A 200 0.49 9.96 4.33
C SER A 200 1.60 10.37 3.34
N HIS A 201 2.32 11.45 3.65
CA HIS A 201 3.46 11.90 2.85
C HIS A 201 4.72 11.07 3.16
N LEU A 202 4.93 10.70 4.43
CA LEU A 202 6.13 9.95 4.82
C LEU A 202 6.26 8.62 4.07
N ASP A 203 5.16 7.92 3.82
CA ASP A 203 5.22 6.67 3.04
C ASP A 203 5.80 6.91 1.64
N LEU A 204 5.20 7.82 0.88
CA LEU A 204 5.64 8.14 -0.49
C LEU A 204 7.05 8.74 -0.50
N LEU A 205 7.38 9.58 0.49
CA LEU A 205 8.68 10.21 0.63
C LEU A 205 9.80 9.19 0.88
N LEU A 206 9.60 8.28 1.85
CA LEU A 206 10.60 7.27 2.19
C LEU A 206 10.73 6.22 1.08
N TRP A 207 9.64 5.93 0.36
CA TRP A 207 9.69 5.09 -0.83
C TRP A 207 10.44 5.77 -1.99
N TYR A 208 10.20 7.07 -2.22
CA TYR A 208 10.93 7.88 -3.19
C TYR A 208 12.44 7.90 -2.88
N ARG A 209 12.82 8.06 -1.60
CA ARG A 209 14.23 8.06 -1.19
C ARG A 209 14.99 6.79 -1.62
N GLU A 210 14.30 5.66 -1.77
CA GLU A 210 14.90 4.38 -2.17
C GLU A 210 14.81 4.10 -3.68
N THR A 211 13.86 4.72 -4.40
CA THR A 211 13.51 4.34 -5.77
C THR A 211 13.61 5.47 -6.79
N GLY A 212 13.63 6.72 -6.33
CA GLY A 212 13.61 7.92 -7.16
C GLY A 212 12.27 8.22 -7.81
N GLU A 213 11.17 7.59 -7.38
CA GLU A 213 9.87 7.76 -8.01
C GLU A 213 8.72 7.82 -6.99
N VAL A 214 7.76 8.74 -7.19
CA VAL A 214 6.46 8.70 -6.52
C VAL A 214 5.51 7.80 -7.33
N PHE A 215 5.42 6.53 -6.93
CA PHE A 215 4.54 5.55 -7.59
C PHE A 215 3.25 5.34 -6.80
N LYS A 216 3.09 4.18 -6.14
CA LYS A 216 1.85 3.82 -5.45
C LYS A 216 2.05 2.61 -4.57
#